data_AF-A0A3M1GWF5-F1
#
_entry.id   AF-A0A3M1GWF5-F1
#
_cell.length_a   1.000
_cell.length_b   1.000
_cell.length_c   1.000
_cell.angle_alpha   90.00
_cell.angle_beta   90.00
_cell.angle_gamma   90.00
#
_symmetry.space_group_name_H-M   'P 1'
#
loop_
_entity.id
_entity.type
_entity.pdbx_description
1 polymer ?
#
loop_
_entity_poly.entity_id
_entity_poly.type
_entity_poly.pdbx_seq_one_letter_code
_entity_poly.pdbx_strand_id
1 'polypeptide(L)' 'MTTQTIEAIYENGILRPLKPLNWLTEQSRVRLTIEIEDTLPHPLSQFAGILSDEEASELQQIIKDEFEQVDLNAW' A
#
# COMPACT_ATOMS: atom_id res chain seq x y z
N MET A 1 -28.71 -15.97 -11.93
CA MET A 1 -28.14 -15.28 -10.76
C MET A 1 -27.41 -14.06 -11.28
N THR A 2 -27.78 -12.87 -10.85
CA THR A 2 -27.09 -11.63 -11.19
C THR A 2 -26.10 -11.30 -10.08
N THR A 3 -24.82 -11.14 -10.44
CA THR A 3 -23.76 -10.67 -9.55
C THR A 3 -23.49 -9.22 -9.90
N GLN A 4 -23.43 -8.35 -8.89
CA GLN A 4 -23.08 -6.93 -9.07
C GLN A 4 -22.09 -6.53 -7.99
N THR A 5 -21.05 -5.80 -8.38
CA THR A 5 -20.09 -5.19 -7.46
C THR A 5 -20.66 -3.88 -6.94
N ILE A 6 -20.60 -3.68 -5.62
CA ILE A 6 -21.02 -2.46 -4.95
C ILE A 6 -19.84 -1.89 -4.17
N GLU A 7 -19.65 -0.57 -4.24
CA GLU A 7 -18.66 0.12 -3.42
C GLU A 7 -19.27 0.41 -2.05
N ALA A 8 -18.51 0.13 -0.99
CA ALA A 8 -18.94 0.32 0.39
C ALA A 8 -17.77 0.71 1.28
N ILE A 9 -18.07 1.43 2.36
CA ILE A 9 -17.11 1.68 3.44
C ILE A 9 -17.39 0.69 4.57
N TYR A 10 -16.34 0.05 5.07
CA TYR A 10 -16.41 -0.76 6.27
C TYR A 10 -16.13 0.11 7.50
N GLU A 11 -17.15 0.34 8.32
CA GLU A 11 -17.06 1.22 9.49
C GLU A 11 -17.86 0.61 10.67
N ASN A 12 -17.26 0.57 11.86
CA ASN A 12 -17.90 0.07 13.08
C ASN A 12 -18.47 -1.36 12.93
N GLY A 13 -17.81 -2.21 12.14
CA GLY A 13 -18.26 -3.58 11.90
C GLY A 13 -19.38 -3.72 10.86
N ILE A 14 -19.79 -2.63 10.21
CA ILE A 14 -20.92 -2.59 9.26
C ILE A 14 -20.41 -2.14 7.88
N LEU A 15 -20.82 -2.86 6.82
CA LEU A 15 -20.62 -2.43 5.43
C LEU A 15 -21.71 -1.41 5.06
N ARG A 16 -21.30 -0.18 4.75
CA ARG A 16 -22.18 0.92 4.34
C ARG A 16 -22.01 1.17 2.84
N PRO A 17 -22.99 0.82 1.98
CA PRO A 17 -22.92 1.11 0.55
C PRO A 17 -22.78 2.62 0.30
N LEU A 18 -21.91 2.98 -0.64
CA LEU A 18 -21.76 4.39 -1.06
C LEU A 18 -22.98 4.91 -1.83
N LYS A 19 -23.75 4.00 -2.45
CA LYS A 19 -24.97 4.31 -3.21
C LYS A 19 -26.14 3.46 -2.72
N PRO A 20 -27.37 4.02 -2.67
CA PRO A 20 -28.56 3.25 -2.35
C PRO A 20 -28.78 2.08 -3.31
N LEU A 21 -29.15 0.92 -2.76
CA LEU A 21 -29.43 -0.29 -3.53
C LEU A 21 -30.92 -0.41 -3.84
N ASN A 22 -31.45 0.51 -4.66
CA ASN A 22 -32.89 0.59 -4.96
C ASN A 22 -33.49 -0.67 -5.60
N TRP A 23 -32.63 -1.55 -6.12
CA TRP A 23 -33.01 -2.83 -6.72
C TRP A 23 -33.11 -3.97 -5.70
N LEU A 24 -32.64 -3.76 -4.45
CA LEU A 24 -32.64 -4.76 -3.40
C LEU A 24 -33.80 -4.51 -2.43
N THR A 25 -34.70 -5.48 -2.32
CA THR A 25 -35.82 -5.41 -1.37
C THR A 25 -35.31 -5.53 0.07
N GLU A 26 -35.88 -4.74 0.98
CA GLU A 26 -35.59 -4.84 2.41
C GLU A 26 -35.73 -6.28 2.93
N GLN A 27 -34.89 -6.64 3.91
CA GLN A 27 -34.85 -7.97 4.55
C GLN A 27 -34.52 -9.14 3.62
N SER A 28 -34.09 -8.88 2.38
CA SER A 28 -33.58 -9.92 1.48
C SER A 28 -32.28 -10.50 2.00
N ARG A 29 -32.19 -11.84 2.04
CA ARG A 29 -30.92 -12.53 2.32
C ARG A 29 -30.03 -12.45 1.09
N VAL A 30 -28.85 -11.86 1.24
CA VAL A 30 -27.86 -11.72 0.17
C VAL A 30 -26.59 -12.52 0.48
N ARG A 31 -25.83 -12.86 -0.56
CA ARG A 31 -24.46 -13.38 -0.45
C ARG A 31 -23.50 -12.28 -0.83
N LEU A 32 -22.52 -12.00 0.03
CA LEU A 32 -21.52 -10.96 -0.18
C LEU A 32 -20.17 -11.60 -0.51
N THR A 33 -19.46 -11.01 -1.46
CA THR A 33 -18.03 -11.23 -1.70
C THR A 33 -17.33 -9.93 -1.31
N ILE A 34 -16.29 -10.01 -0.49
CA ILE A 34 -15.53 -8.85 -0.03
C ILE A 34 -14.15 -8.94 -0.66
N GLU A 35 -13.80 -7.91 -1.43
CA GLU A 35 -12.45 -7.69 -1.95
C GLU A 35 -11.95 -6.40 -1.33
N ILE A 36 -10.79 -6.45 -0.67
CA ILE A 36 -10.14 -5.29 -0.08
C ILE A 36 -9.03 -4.91 -1.06
N GLU A 37 -9.11 -3.72 -1.65
CA GLU A 37 -7.92 -3.12 -2.25
C GLU A 37 -6.96 -2.80 -1.11
N ASP A 38 -5.83 -3.49 -1.07
CA ASP A 38 -4.76 -3.17 -0.14
C ASP A 38 -4.33 -1.71 -0.37
N THR A 39 -4.85 -0.80 0.44
CA THR A 39 -4.34 0.57 0.55
C THR A 39 -3.05 0.61 1.38
N LEU A 40 -2.46 -0.55 1.69
CA LEU A 40 -1.15 -0.60 2.29
C LEU A 40 -0.19 0.14 1.34
N PRO A 41 0.58 1.12 1.84
CA PRO A 41 1.59 1.78 1.03
C PRO A 41 2.45 0.71 0.38
N HIS A 42 2.72 0.88 -0.93
CA HIS A 42 3.48 -0.10 -1.69
C HIS A 42 4.80 -0.37 -0.93
N PRO A 43 5.29 -1.63 -0.85
CA PRO A 43 6.50 -1.94 -0.09
C PRO A 43 7.72 -1.08 -0.48
N LEU A 44 7.73 -0.57 -1.71
CA LEU A 44 8.78 0.31 -2.22
C LEU A 44 8.52 1.81 -2.07
N SER A 45 7.36 2.22 -1.51
CA SER A 45 7.03 3.62 -1.31
C SER A 45 8.04 4.33 -0.40
N GLN A 46 8.66 3.61 0.53
CA GLN A 46 9.72 4.15 1.40
C GLN A 46 11.05 4.41 0.68
N PHE A 47 11.25 3.83 -0.51
CA PHE A 47 12.45 4.02 -1.32
C PHE A 47 12.22 4.97 -2.51
N ALA A 48 11.00 5.48 -2.66
CA ALA A 48 10.66 6.43 -3.70
C ALA A 48 10.89 7.86 -3.21
N GLY A 49 11.91 8.54 -3.74
CA GLY A 49 12.22 9.92 -3.37
C GLY A 49 13.69 10.28 -3.51
N ILE A 50 14.07 11.42 -2.94
CA ILE A 50 15.46 11.83 -2.79
C ILE A 50 15.88 11.52 -1.35
N LEU A 51 17.05 10.92 -1.20
CA LEU A 51 17.67 10.62 0.09
C LEU A 51 17.93 11.94 0.84
N SER A 52 17.59 12.03 2.12
CA SER A 52 17.98 13.18 2.94
C SER A 52 19.50 13.22 3.14
N ASP A 53 20.05 14.39 3.49
CA ASP A 53 21.49 14.54 3.74
C ASP A 53 21.97 13.64 4.91
N GLU A 54 21.09 13.37 5.88
CA GLU A 54 21.37 12.48 7.01
C GLU A 54 21.46 11.02 6.56
N GLU A 55 20.45 10.52 5.86
CA GLU A 55 20.45 9.17 5.28
C GLU A 55 21.62 8.97 4.29
N ALA A 56 21.99 10.01 3.53
CA ALA A 56 23.15 9.99 2.66
C ALA A 56 24.45 9.83 3.42
N SER A 57 24.59 10.55 4.54
CA SER A 57 25.79 10.50 5.37
C SER A 57 25.95 9.14 6.05
N GLU A 58 24.85 8.56 6.54
CA GLU A 58 24.84 7.20 7.11
C GLU A 58 25.26 6.16 6.05
N LEU A 59 24.70 6.26 4.84
CA LEU A 59 25.00 5.32 3.76
C LEU A 59 26.46 5.43 3.29
N GLN A 60 27.02 6.66 3.24
CA GLN A 60 28.45 6.86 2.97
C GLN A 60 29.33 6.22 4.04
N GLN A 61 28.93 6.29 5.31
CA GLN A 61 29.69 5.69 6.41
C GLN A 61 29.68 4.16 6.31
N ILE A 62 28.53 3.54 6.03
CA ILE A 62 28.43 2.09 5.81
C ILE A 62 29.32 1.64 4.65
N ILE A 63 29.30 2.36 3.52
CA ILE A 63 30.16 2.04 2.38
C ILE A 63 31.64 2.06 2.79
N LYS A 64 32.04 3.05 3.59
CA LYS A 64 33.42 3.17 4.05
C LYS A 64 33.83 2.03 5.00
N ASP A 65 32.89 1.58 5.83
CA ASP A 65 33.17 0.58 6.88
C ASP A 65 33.10 -0.85 6.34
N GLU A 66 32.23 -1.13 5.37
CA GLU A 66 31.95 -2.49 4.90
C GLU A 66 32.56 -2.85 3.55
N PHE A 67 32.99 -1.86 2.74
CA PHE A 67 33.47 -2.11 1.38
C PHE A 67 34.93 -1.68 1.16
N GLU A 68 35.64 -2.43 0.32
CA GLU A 68 37.00 -2.10 -0.11
C GLU A 68 37.03 -0.78 -0.88
N GLN A 69 38.01 0.05 -0.56
CA GLN A 69 38.22 1.34 -1.20
C GLN A 69 39.09 1.15 -2.44
N VAL A 70 38.68 1.76 -3.56
CA VAL A 70 39.49 1.78 -4.78
C VAL A 70 40.73 2.64 -4.54
N ASP A 71 41.92 2.07 -4.71
CA ASP A 71 43.16 2.85 -4.77
C ASP A 71 43.24 3.55 -6.13
N LEU A 72 43.05 4.87 -6.11
CA LEU A 72 43.09 5.71 -7.31
C LEU A 72 44.49 5.78 -7.95
N ASN A 73 45.54 5.31 -7.27
CA ASN A 73 46.91 5.30 -7.76
C ASN A 73 47.39 3.92 -8.21
N ALA A 74 46.52 2.90 -8.19
CA ALA A 74 46.89 1.52 -8.56
C ALA A 74 46.97 1.28 -10.09
N TRP A 75 47.14 2.33 -10.90
CA TRP A 75 47.25 2.27 -12.36
C TRP A 75 48.70 2.23 -12.84
#